data_AF-A0A3B9QJC9-F1
#
_entry.id   AF-A0A3B9QJC9-F1
#
_cell.length_a   1.000
_cell.length_b   1.000
_cell.length_c   1.000
_cell.angle_alpha   90.00
_cell.angle_beta   90.00
_cell.angle_gamma   90.00
#
_symmetry.space_group_name_H-M   'P 1'
#
loop_
_entity.id
_entity.type
_entity.pdbx_description
1 polymer ?
#
loop_
_entity_poly.entity_id
_entity_poly.type
_entity_poly.pdbx_seq_one_letter_code
_entity_poly.pdbx_strand_id
1 'polypeptide(L)'
;RVRQQVIQLLSGYSGSGQGEGSEPGKETVGGSAERGDGPQGGSAILDQFGRNLTQNAKDKALDPVIGRMRETERVMQVLSRRTKNNPVLIGEPGVGKTAIVEGLAQKIVAGEV
;
A
#
# COMPACT_ATOMS: atom_id res chain seq x y z
N ARG A 1 -12.79 10.95 -12.77
CA ARG A 1 -13.03 12.26 -12.13
C ARG A 1 -12.70 12.20 -10.62
N VAL A 2 -13.44 11.44 -9.79
CA VAL A 2 -13.16 11.32 -8.34
C VAL A 2 -11.72 10.89 -8.01
N ARG A 3 -11.19 9.86 -8.69
CA ARG A 3 -9.81 9.38 -8.46
C ARG A 3 -8.73 10.45 -8.67
N GLN A 4 -8.89 11.30 -9.69
CA GLN A 4 -7.93 12.38 -9.96
C GLN A 4 -8.03 13.49 -8.91
N GLN A 5 -9.25 13.78 -8.45
CA GLN A 5 -9.50 14.77 -7.41
C GLN A 5 -8.91 14.34 -6.05
N VAL A 6 -9.03 13.05 -5.70
CA VAL A 6 -8.40 12.48 -4.50
C VAL A 6 -6.88 12.52 -4.61
N ILE A 7 -6.29 12.20 -5.76
CA ILE A 7 -4.85 12.29 -5.99
C ILE A 7 -4.36 13.74 -5.86
N GLN A 8 -5.13 14.71 -6.36
CA GLN A 8 -4.77 16.13 -6.27
C GLN A 8 -4.87 16.69 -4.85
N LEU A 9 -5.84 16.22 -4.05
CA LEU A 9 -5.94 16.56 -2.63
C LEU A 9 -4.80 15.95 -1.81
N LEU A 10 -4.40 14.71 -2.12
CA LEU A 10 -3.28 14.03 -1.45
C LEU A 10 -1.92 14.64 -1.83
N SER A 11 -1.77 15.14 -3.07
CA SER A 11 -0.56 15.80 -3.56
C SER A 11 -0.43 17.26 -3.08
N GLY A 12 -1.55 18.00 -3.00
CA GLY A 12 -1.57 19.40 -2.58
C GLY A 12 -1.24 19.66 -1.10
N TYR A 13 -1.22 18.62 -0.26
CA TYR A 13 -0.85 18.71 1.16
C TYR A 13 0.65 18.46 1.43
N SER A 14 1.44 18.08 0.43
CA SER A 14 2.88 17.83 0.58
C SER A 14 3.72 19.12 0.71
N GLY A 15 3.09 20.28 0.95
CA GLY A 15 3.69 21.61 0.77
C GLY A 15 3.62 22.55 1.97
N SER A 16 3.65 22.07 3.22
CA SER A 16 3.84 22.96 4.38
C SER A 16 4.60 22.28 5.52
N GLY A 17 5.93 22.29 5.44
CA GLY A 17 6.86 21.93 6.51
C GLY A 17 8.31 22.17 6.06
N GLN A 18 8.90 23.26 6.52
CA GLN A 18 10.14 23.90 6.06
C GLN A 18 11.42 23.23 6.64
N GLY A 19 12.53 23.19 5.89
CA GLY A 19 13.86 22.80 6.41
C GLY A 19 14.98 22.63 5.36
N GLU A 20 15.48 23.76 4.84
CA GLU A 20 16.83 24.09 4.30
C GLU A 20 17.70 23.09 3.49
N GLY A 21 18.16 23.54 2.30
CA GLY A 21 19.57 23.40 1.91
C GLY A 21 19.91 23.01 0.45
N SER A 22 20.19 24.03 -0.37
CA SER A 22 21.10 24.05 -1.56
C SER A 22 20.72 23.34 -2.90
N GLU A 23 20.49 24.17 -3.93
CA GLU A 23 20.42 23.87 -5.38
C GLU A 23 21.84 23.60 -5.99
N PRO A 24 22.07 23.42 -7.33
CA PRO A 24 21.16 23.26 -8.48
C PRO A 24 21.53 22.14 -9.49
N GLY A 25 20.53 21.73 -10.29
CA GLY A 25 20.66 21.50 -11.74
C GLY A 25 21.34 20.23 -12.27
N LYS A 26 20.54 19.33 -12.90
CA LYS A 26 20.75 18.88 -14.29
C LYS A 26 19.55 18.10 -14.81
N GLU A 27 18.92 18.61 -15.86
CA GLU A 27 18.05 17.82 -16.73
C GLU A 27 18.91 16.82 -17.52
N THR A 28 18.54 15.53 -17.59
CA THR A 28 18.85 14.65 -18.72
C THR A 28 17.84 13.51 -18.79
N VAL A 29 17.29 13.36 -20.00
CA VAL A 29 16.38 12.33 -20.50
C VAL A 29 17.02 10.93 -20.45
N GLY A 30 16.22 9.89 -20.15
CA GLY A 30 16.59 8.51 -20.48
C GLY A 30 16.06 7.47 -19.51
N GLY A 31 15.14 6.63 -19.97
CA GLY A 31 14.62 5.52 -19.18
C GLY A 31 15.67 4.46 -18.88
N SER A 32 15.56 3.84 -17.71
CA SER A 32 16.05 2.51 -17.39
C SER A 32 15.44 2.06 -16.06
N ALA A 33 15.04 0.81 -16.02
CA ALA A 33 14.37 0.19 -14.89
C ALA A 33 15.35 -0.01 -13.72
N GLU A 34 15.21 0.80 -12.68
CA GLU A 34 15.66 0.47 -11.33
C GLU A 34 14.59 1.00 -10.37
N ARG A 35 13.70 0.13 -9.91
CA ARG A 35 12.91 0.42 -8.69
C ARG A 35 13.81 0.11 -7.51
N GLY A 36 14.78 1.00 -7.32
CA GLY A 36 15.54 1.13 -6.10
C GLY A 36 14.60 1.53 -4.96
N ASP A 37 14.83 0.90 -3.83
CA ASP A 37 14.37 1.27 -2.51
C ASP A 37 14.68 2.77 -2.27
N GLY A 38 13.67 3.62 -2.43
CA GLY A 38 13.73 5.06 -2.19
C GLY A 38 12.85 5.42 -1.00
N PRO A 39 13.24 6.40 -0.17
CA PRO A 39 12.58 6.67 1.10
C PRO A 39 11.14 7.15 0.88
N GLN A 40 10.20 6.34 1.37
CA GLN A 40 8.86 6.67 1.85
C GLN A 40 8.20 7.92 1.21
N GLY A 41 7.64 7.75 0.02
CA GLY A 41 6.54 8.59 -0.48
C GLY A 41 5.21 8.29 0.23
N GLY A 42 5.23 8.23 1.57
CA GLY A 42 4.01 8.20 2.36
C GLY A 42 3.38 9.58 2.27
N SER A 43 2.22 9.69 1.61
CA SER A 43 1.44 10.92 1.70
C SER A 43 1.14 11.14 3.19
N ALA A 44 1.55 12.28 3.76
CA ALA A 44 1.37 12.59 5.18
C ALA A 44 -0.08 12.40 5.67
N ILE A 45 -1.06 12.47 4.76
CA ILE A 45 -2.47 12.20 5.00
C ILE A 45 -2.74 10.71 5.25
N LEU A 46 -2.11 9.82 4.47
CA LEU A 46 -2.28 8.37 4.64
C LEU A 46 -1.74 7.88 5.98
N ASP A 47 -0.68 8.51 6.49
CA ASP A 47 -0.13 8.17 7.81
C ASP A 47 -1.01 8.71 8.95
N GLN A 48 -1.70 9.84 8.75
CA GLN A 48 -2.62 10.39 9.74
C GLN A 48 -3.94 9.60 9.85
N PHE A 49 -4.49 9.12 8.73
CA PHE A 49 -5.82 8.49 8.69
C PHE A 49 -5.80 6.99 8.41
N GLY A 50 -4.66 6.44 7.99
CA GLY A 50 -4.50 5.04 7.61
C GLY A 50 -3.67 4.24 8.61
N ARG A 51 -3.60 2.92 8.37
CA ARG A 51 -2.65 2.02 9.01
C ARG A 51 -1.88 1.28 7.94
N ASN A 52 -0.55 1.28 8.02
CA ASN A 52 0.29 0.60 7.05
C ASN A 52 0.48 -0.87 7.43
N LEU A 53 -0.36 -1.74 6.87
CA LEU A 53 -0.31 -3.19 7.13
C LEU A 53 0.97 -3.83 6.59
N THR A 54 1.54 -3.32 5.49
CA THR A 54 2.80 -3.84 4.94
C THR A 54 3.97 -3.55 5.87
N GLN A 55 4.01 -2.36 6.47
CA GLN A 55 5.02 -2.01 7.47
C GLN A 55 4.84 -2.85 8.74
N ASN A 56 3.61 -2.96 9.25
CA ASN A 56 3.32 -3.82 10.41
C ASN A 56 3.70 -5.29 10.17
N ALA A 57 3.54 -5.79 8.93
CA ALA A 57 3.95 -7.14 8.54
C ALA A 57 5.49 -7.28 8.55
N LYS A 58 6.23 -6.27 8.05
CA LYS A 58 7.70 -6.23 8.13
C LYS A 58 8.20 -6.23 9.57
N ASP A 59 7.53 -5.46 10.43
CA ASP A 59 7.87 -5.32 11.85
C ASP A 59 7.40 -6.50 12.70
N LYS A 60 6.78 -7.53 12.09
CA LYS A 60 6.20 -8.71 12.76
C LYS A 60 5.18 -8.35 13.86
N ALA A 61 4.51 -7.20 13.71
CA ALA A 61 3.49 -6.71 14.63
C ALA A 61 2.09 -7.28 14.33
N LEU A 62 1.93 -8.02 13.23
CA LEU A 62 0.67 -8.68 12.85
C LEU A 62 0.63 -10.12 13.37
N ASP A 63 -0.56 -10.55 13.80
CA ASP A 63 -0.79 -11.93 14.23
C ASP A 63 -0.64 -12.92 13.07
N PRO A 64 -0.04 -14.11 13.29
CA PRO A 64 0.11 -15.10 12.24
C PRO A 64 -1.26 -15.65 11.80
N VAL A 65 -1.50 -15.65 10.49
CA VAL A 65 -2.80 -16.04 9.93
C VAL A 65 -2.81 -17.52 9.57
N ILE A 66 -3.62 -18.30 10.29
CA ILE A 66 -3.76 -19.75 10.09
C ILE A 66 -5.11 -20.06 9.44
N GLY A 67 -5.11 -20.95 8.43
CA GLY A 67 -6.33 -21.53 7.88
C GLY A 67 -7.12 -20.67 6.87
N ARG A 68 -6.63 -19.49 6.48
CA ARG A 68 -7.28 -18.56 5.52
C ARG A 68 -6.65 -18.53 4.13
N MET A 69 -6.02 -19.63 3.72
CA MET A 69 -5.24 -19.69 2.48
C MET A 69 -6.11 -19.47 1.24
N ARG A 70 -7.29 -20.10 1.17
CA ARG A 70 -8.19 -20.03 0.00
C ARG A 70 -8.73 -18.62 -0.21
N GLU A 71 -9.12 -17.95 0.88
CA GLU A 71 -9.63 -16.58 0.82
C GLU A 71 -8.53 -15.59 0.43
N THR A 72 -7.33 -15.74 1.00
CA THR A 72 -6.18 -14.89 0.68
C THR A 72 -5.79 -15.02 -0.79
N GLU A 73 -5.72 -16.26 -1.29
CA GLU A 73 -5.47 -16.54 -2.71
C GLU A 73 -6.55 -15.94 -3.61
N ARG A 74 -7.83 -16.03 -3.20
CA ARG A 74 -8.92 -15.45 -3.96
C ARG A 74 -8.83 -13.92 -4.04
N VAL A 75 -8.45 -13.26 -2.94
CA VAL A 75 -8.22 -11.81 -2.92
C VAL A 75 -7.10 -11.43 -3.88
N MET A 76 -5.98 -12.17 -3.86
CA MET A 76 -4.85 -11.97 -4.78
C MET A 76 -5.29 -12.11 -6.25
N GLN A 77 -6.00 -13.19 -6.58
CA GLN A 77 -6.53 -13.40 -7.93
C GLN A 77 -7.45 -12.27 -8.40
N VAL A 78 -8.27 -11.69 -7.51
CA VAL A 78 -9.17 -10.58 -7.85
C VAL A 78 -8.37 -9.30 -8.09
N LEU A 79 -7.38 -9.00 -7.26
CA LEU A 79 -6.49 -7.84 -7.40
C LEU A 79 -5.72 -7.86 -8.73
N SER A 80 -5.32 -9.05 -9.20
CA SER A 80 -4.59 -9.23 -10.47
C SER A 80 -5.46 -9.10 -11.74
N ARG A 81 -6.77 -8.86 -11.63
CA ARG A 81 -7.66 -8.70 -12.80
C ARG A 81 -7.48 -7.35 -13.46
N ARG A 82 -7.79 -7.28 -14.77
CA ARG A 82 -7.82 -6.03 -15.53
C ARG A 82 -9.04 -5.14 -15.19
N THR A 83 -10.17 -5.74 -14.83
CA THR A 83 -11.42 -5.03 -14.53
C THR A 83 -12.04 -5.57 -13.24
N LYS A 84 -12.74 -4.69 -12.50
CA LYS A 84 -13.35 -5.01 -11.18
C LYS A 84 -12.36 -5.67 -10.22
N ASN A 85 -11.18 -5.07 -10.12
CA ASN A 85 -10.06 -5.60 -9.34
C ASN A 85 -10.11 -5.24 -7.85
N ASN A 86 -11.22 -4.68 -7.37
CA ASN A 86 -11.38 -4.32 -5.95
C ASN A 86 -12.19 -5.43 -5.26
N PRO A 87 -11.57 -6.33 -4.47
CA PRO A 87 -12.27 -7.38 -3.75
C PRO A 87 -13.09 -6.78 -2.59
N VAL A 88 -14.21 -7.44 -2.27
CA VAL A 88 -15.03 -7.12 -1.10
C VAL A 88 -15.27 -8.40 -0.29
N LEU A 89 -14.98 -8.35 1.02
CA LEU A 89 -15.12 -9.47 1.93
C LEU A 89 -16.47 -9.40 2.66
N ILE A 90 -17.33 -10.39 2.42
CA ILE A 90 -18.69 -10.47 2.98
C ILE A 90 -18.74 -11.59 4.02
N GLY A 91 -19.54 -11.41 5.08
CA GLY A 91 -19.64 -12.34 6.20
C GLY A 91 -20.13 -11.66 7.48
N GLU A 92 -20.40 -12.45 8.51
CA GLU A 92 -20.81 -11.97 9.83
C GLU A 92 -19.71 -11.11 10.50
N PRO A 93 -20.06 -10.22 11.44
CA PRO A 93 -19.06 -9.53 12.25
C PRO A 93 -18.24 -10.52 13.08
N GLY A 94 -16.96 -10.25 13.28
CA GLY A 94 -16.09 -11.09 14.11
C GLY A 94 -15.48 -12.32 13.42
N VAL A 95 -15.88 -12.66 12.19
CA VAL A 95 -15.33 -13.83 11.45
C VAL A 95 -13.88 -13.68 10.98
N GLY A 96 -13.17 -12.62 11.36
CA GLY A 96 -11.76 -12.43 11.00
C GLY A 96 -11.51 -11.95 9.56
N LYS A 97 -12.39 -11.10 9.00
CA LYS A 97 -12.17 -10.51 7.66
C LYS A 97 -10.86 -9.71 7.59
N THR A 98 -10.51 -9.02 8.67
CA THR A 98 -9.26 -8.28 8.80
C THR A 98 -8.03 -9.19 8.70
N ALA A 99 -8.10 -10.39 9.31
CA ALA A 99 -7.02 -11.37 9.26
C ALA A 99 -6.68 -11.83 7.83
N ILE A 100 -7.65 -11.83 6.91
CA ILE A 100 -7.38 -12.15 5.50
C ILE A 100 -6.48 -11.08 4.86
N VAL A 101 -6.68 -9.81 5.22
CA VAL A 101 -5.90 -8.68 4.69
C VAL A 101 -4.51 -8.63 5.35
N GLU A 102 -4.42 -8.92 6.64
CA GLU A 102 -3.15 -9.04 7.37
C GLU A 102 -2.31 -10.20 6.84
N GLY A 103 -2.94 -11.34 6.55
CA GLY A 103 -2.29 -12.49 5.93
C GLY A 103 -1.81 -12.19 4.51
N LEU A 104 -2.56 -11.41 3.74
CA LEU A 104 -2.09 -10.91 2.44
C LEU A 104 -0.85 -10.01 2.60
N ALA A 105 -0.85 -9.10 3.57
CA ALA A 105 0.29 -8.22 3.83
C ALA A 105 1.55 -9.03 4.22
N GLN A 106 1.40 -10.06 5.06
CA GLN A 106 2.48 -10.99 5.40
C GLN A 106 3.06 -11.68 4.16
N LYS A 107 2.20 -12.19 3.25
CA LYS A 107 2.64 -12.82 2.00
C LYS A 107 3.36 -11.87 1.05
N ILE A 108 2.89 -10.62 0.96
CA ILE A 108 3.53 -9.58 0.15
C ILE A 108 4.96 -9.32 0.66
N VAL A 109 5.14 -9.21 1.99
CA VAL A 109 6.47 -9.00 2.60
C VAL A 109 7.37 -10.21 2.43
N ALA A 110 6.81 -11.43 2.47
CA ALA A 110 7.56 -12.67 2.25
C ALA A 110 7.95 -12.91 0.78
N GLY A 111 7.37 -12.16 -0.17
CA GLY A 111 7.62 -12.37 -1.61
C GLY A 111 6.90 -13.58 -2.20
N GLU A 112 5.85 -14.07 -1.55
CA GLU A 112 5.08 -15.26 -1.96
C GLU A 112 3.86 -14.91 -2.85
N VAL A 113 3.93 -13.79 -3.58
CA VAL A 113 2.82 -13.20 -4.36
C VAL A 113 3.17 -12.94 -5.82
#